data_AF-A0A8S3F7F4-F1
#
_entry.id   AF-A0A8S3F7F4-F1
#
_cell.length_a   1.000
_cell.length_b   1.000
_cell.length_c   1.000
_cell.angle_alpha   90.00
_cell.angle_beta   90.00
_cell.angle_gamma   90.00
#
_symmetry.space_group_name_H-M   'P 1'
#
loop_
_entity.id
_entity.type
_entity.pdbx_description
1 polymer ?
#
loop_
_entity_poly.entity_id
_entity_poly.type
_entity_poly.pdbx_seq_one_letter_code
_entity_poly.pdbx_strand_id
1 'polypeptide(L)'
;MHDALQTIGFSVLCKTNQRLDDMKIATNAFIQCIQPGDIAFFYFSGHASQLDDINYLTPTDDRGITLRTIKYRTLIAQKLIHDVYQRRPGLFIIVLDCCRTGMSDDSSNLKSFFGLTSKRIKDGLAPMQAPPSTIISYACAPDQASLAGSSKQHNSAYTCFLLSYIVLPMDIKKVFQRTAIDVQKSTRGEQIPYLNVNCYGPAYIVDNCIGYHAAAQNFLQRRRPCGYYPASDQRRHAIPSHQPRIKNSQHRWNTQFGMPKNYHSSNKIMLP
;
A
#
# COMPACT_ATOMS: atom_id res chain seq x y z
N MET A 1 12.33 0.66 -0.71
CA MET A 1 11.58 -0.59 -0.97
C MET A 1 12.39 -1.53 -1.85
N HIS A 2 12.82 -1.09 -3.04
CA HIS A 2 13.73 -1.81 -3.94
C HIS A 2 14.82 -2.62 -3.21
N ASP A 3 15.70 -1.93 -2.48
CA ASP A 3 16.83 -2.56 -1.81
C ASP A 3 16.41 -3.60 -0.76
N ALA A 4 15.30 -3.35 -0.06
CA ALA A 4 14.79 -4.26 0.97
C ALA A 4 14.34 -5.59 0.37
N LEU A 5 13.66 -5.55 -0.77
CA LEU A 5 13.13 -6.74 -1.43
C LEU A 5 14.24 -7.50 -2.16
N GLN A 6 15.20 -6.80 -2.77
CA GLN A 6 16.42 -7.43 -3.28
C GLN A 6 17.21 -8.13 -2.16
N THR A 7 17.32 -7.48 -1.00
CA THR A 7 18.01 -8.04 0.18
C THR A 7 17.44 -9.39 0.61
N ILE A 8 16.15 -9.65 0.38
CA ILE A 8 15.48 -10.92 0.75
C ILE A 8 15.19 -11.82 -0.47
N GLY A 9 15.86 -11.56 -1.59
CA GLY A 9 15.90 -12.46 -2.75
C GLY A 9 14.84 -12.23 -3.83
N PHE A 10 14.13 -11.10 -3.84
CA PHE A 10 13.27 -10.76 -4.97
C PHE A 10 14.08 -10.34 -6.19
N SER A 11 13.68 -10.79 -7.37
CA SER A 11 13.99 -10.10 -8.62
C SER A 11 13.09 -8.88 -8.73
N VAL A 12 13.68 -7.69 -8.82
CA VAL A 12 12.96 -6.41 -8.73
C VAL A 12 13.10 -5.58 -10.00
N LEU A 13 11.98 -5.22 -10.64
CA LEU A 13 11.97 -4.29 -11.77
C LEU A 13 11.68 -2.84 -11.32
N CYS A 14 12.66 -2.10 -10.82
CA CYS A 14 12.43 -0.74 -10.32
C CYS A 14 12.02 0.29 -11.39
N LYS A 15 10.90 0.99 -11.20
CA LYS A 15 10.45 2.10 -12.07
C LYS A 15 10.05 3.33 -11.24
N THR A 16 10.46 4.51 -11.67
CA THR A 16 10.19 5.79 -10.99
C THR A 16 9.69 6.82 -11.98
N ASN A 17 8.82 7.73 -11.54
CA ASN A 17 8.32 8.86 -12.34
C ASN A 17 7.75 8.46 -13.70
N GLN A 18 7.03 7.35 -13.75
CA GLN A 18 6.57 6.75 -14.99
C GLN A 18 5.40 7.53 -15.60
N ARG A 19 5.46 7.66 -16.93
CA ARG A 19 4.31 8.06 -17.75
C ARG A 19 3.37 6.88 -17.94
N LEU A 20 2.15 7.13 -18.40
CA LEU A 20 1.14 6.07 -18.51
C LEU A 20 1.60 4.86 -19.34
N ASP A 21 2.21 5.09 -20.50
CA ASP A 21 2.62 4.00 -21.38
C ASP A 21 3.76 3.18 -20.77
N ASP A 22 4.70 3.84 -20.09
CA ASP A 22 5.77 3.16 -19.37
C ASP A 22 5.22 2.34 -18.20
N MET A 23 4.23 2.86 -17.47
CA MET A 23 3.53 2.12 -16.42
C MET A 23 2.86 0.86 -16.97
N LYS A 24 2.21 0.93 -18.13
CA LYS A 24 1.57 -0.22 -18.80
C LYS A 24 2.61 -1.26 -19.23
N ILE A 25 3.70 -0.81 -19.86
CA ILE A 25 4.80 -1.70 -20.29
C ILE A 25 5.39 -2.42 -19.10
N ALA A 26 5.72 -1.68 -18.04
CA ALA A 26 6.26 -2.23 -16.81
C ALA A 26 5.27 -3.26 -16.22
N THR A 27 4.01 -2.89 -16.03
CA THR A 27 2.98 -3.77 -15.47
C THR A 27 2.79 -5.05 -16.29
N ASN A 28 2.84 -4.96 -17.61
CA ASN A 28 2.75 -6.15 -18.46
C ASN A 28 3.99 -7.04 -18.31
N ALA A 29 5.19 -6.46 -18.26
CA ALA A 29 6.42 -7.20 -18.00
C ALA A 29 6.35 -7.92 -16.65
N PHE A 30 5.76 -7.30 -15.62
CA PHE A 30 5.54 -7.92 -14.31
C PHE A 30 4.75 -9.21 -14.43
N ILE A 31 3.56 -9.08 -15.01
CA ILE A 31 2.57 -10.14 -15.11
C ILE A 31 3.15 -11.31 -15.92
N GLN A 32 3.91 -11.01 -16.96
CA GLN A 32 4.56 -12.02 -17.80
C GLN A 32 5.65 -12.80 -17.08
N CYS A 33 6.38 -12.17 -16.15
CA CYS A 33 7.41 -12.86 -15.38
C CYS A 33 6.83 -13.83 -14.34
N ILE A 34 5.62 -13.59 -13.82
CA ILE A 34 5.00 -14.45 -12.79
C ILE A 34 4.69 -15.83 -13.35
N GLN A 35 5.16 -16.86 -12.67
CA GLN A 35 4.82 -18.26 -12.88
C GLN A 35 3.87 -18.77 -11.78
N PRO A 36 3.12 -19.86 -12.04
CA PRO A 36 2.29 -20.47 -11.03
C PRO A 36 3.09 -20.86 -9.79
N GLY A 37 2.61 -20.48 -8.61
CA GLY A 37 3.28 -20.75 -7.32
C GLY A 37 4.27 -19.69 -6.85
N ASP A 38 4.60 -18.68 -7.67
CA ASP A 38 5.51 -17.61 -7.27
C ASP A 38 4.94 -16.72 -6.16
N ILE A 39 5.84 -16.04 -5.44
CA ILE A 39 5.48 -14.89 -4.60
C ILE A 39 5.59 -13.63 -5.47
N ALA A 40 4.44 -13.07 -5.83
CA ALA A 40 4.34 -11.81 -6.53
C ALA A 40 4.20 -10.66 -5.52
N PHE A 41 5.03 -9.62 -5.66
CA PHE A 41 4.93 -8.40 -4.85
C PHE A 41 4.76 -7.20 -5.78
N PHE A 42 3.75 -6.39 -5.54
CA PHE A 42 3.54 -5.11 -6.22
C PHE A 42 3.54 -3.98 -5.20
N TYR A 43 4.35 -2.96 -5.43
CA TYR A 43 4.41 -1.77 -4.58
C TYR A 43 4.10 -0.56 -5.44
N PHE A 44 3.22 0.34 -5.02
CA PHE A 44 3.05 1.60 -5.71
C PHE A 44 3.00 2.75 -4.70
N SER A 45 3.77 3.80 -4.99
CA SER A 45 3.86 5.01 -4.18
C SER A 45 3.69 6.24 -5.07
N GLY A 46 2.69 7.05 -4.77
CA GLY A 46 2.37 8.22 -5.58
C GLY A 46 0.92 8.65 -5.41
N HIS A 47 0.39 9.30 -6.44
CA HIS A 47 -1.00 9.73 -6.46
C HIS A 47 -1.91 8.63 -7.00
N ALA A 48 -3.03 8.41 -6.33
CA ALA A 48 -4.10 7.54 -6.83
C ALA A 48 -5.46 8.14 -6.46
N SER A 49 -6.45 7.98 -7.33
CA SER A 49 -7.81 8.50 -7.10
C SER A 49 -8.83 7.37 -7.18
N GLN A 50 -9.96 7.55 -6.51
CA GLN A 50 -11.12 6.68 -6.65
C GLN A 50 -12.25 7.37 -7.41
N LEU A 51 -12.90 6.60 -8.29
CA LEU A 51 -14.19 6.95 -8.88
C LEU A 51 -15.04 5.69 -8.99
N ASP A 52 -16.28 5.73 -8.49
CA ASP A 52 -17.22 4.59 -8.50
C ASP A 52 -16.60 3.30 -7.92
N ASP A 53 -15.89 3.45 -6.80
CA ASP A 53 -15.20 2.36 -6.09
C ASP A 53 -14.10 1.64 -6.90
N ILE A 54 -13.63 2.27 -7.99
CA ILE A 54 -12.48 1.84 -8.78
C ILE A 54 -11.27 2.71 -8.45
N ASN A 55 -10.10 2.09 -8.28
CA ASN A 55 -8.86 2.75 -7.91
C ASN A 55 -7.98 2.98 -9.14
N TYR A 56 -7.58 4.22 -9.35
CA TYR A 56 -6.83 4.70 -10.49
C TYR A 56 -5.46 5.22 -10.07
N LEU A 57 -4.39 4.52 -10.42
CA LEU A 57 -3.00 4.91 -10.16
C LEU A 57 -2.57 5.95 -11.19
N THR A 58 -2.12 7.12 -10.71
CA THR A 58 -1.89 8.31 -11.54
C THR A 58 -0.45 8.34 -12.06
N PRO A 59 -0.24 8.47 -13.39
CA PRO A 59 1.08 8.64 -13.98
C PRO A 59 1.64 10.05 -13.77
N THR A 60 2.90 10.30 -14.11
CA THR A 60 3.51 11.66 -14.01
C THR A 60 3.08 12.62 -15.13
N ASP A 61 2.53 12.12 -16.24
CA ASP A 61 1.98 12.92 -17.34
C ASP A 61 0.45 13.13 -17.22
N ASP A 62 0.01 13.38 -15.98
CA ASP A 62 -1.39 13.53 -15.57
C ASP A 62 -2.06 14.86 -15.95
N ARG A 63 -1.43 15.67 -16.82
CA ARG A 63 -1.90 17.01 -17.21
C ARG A 63 -3.40 16.99 -17.59
N GLY A 64 -4.24 17.45 -16.66
CA GLY A 64 -5.68 17.58 -16.85
C GLY A 64 -6.47 16.27 -16.88
N ILE A 65 -6.12 15.27 -16.08
CA ILE A 65 -7.03 14.12 -15.88
C ILE A 65 -8.37 14.64 -15.37
N THR A 66 -9.44 14.24 -16.06
CA THR A 66 -10.84 14.55 -15.71
C THR A 66 -11.57 13.25 -15.39
N LEU A 67 -12.76 13.34 -14.81
CA LEU A 67 -13.63 12.18 -14.59
C LEU A 67 -13.92 11.39 -15.87
N ARG A 68 -13.97 12.05 -17.03
CA ARG A 68 -14.23 11.40 -18.32
C ARG A 68 -12.99 10.70 -18.88
N THR A 69 -11.80 11.22 -18.60
CA THR A 69 -10.54 10.71 -19.14
C THR A 69 -9.80 9.77 -18.18
N ILE A 70 -10.17 9.74 -16.90
CA ILE A 70 -9.45 8.99 -15.85
C ILE A 70 -9.22 7.52 -16.23
N LYS A 71 -10.25 6.82 -16.72
CA LYS A 71 -10.17 5.40 -17.11
C LYS A 71 -9.17 5.10 -18.24
N TYR A 72 -8.82 6.10 -19.06
CA TYR A 72 -7.90 5.94 -20.18
C TYR A 72 -6.53 6.55 -19.91
N ARG A 73 -6.43 7.41 -18.89
CA ARG A 73 -5.22 8.17 -18.55
C ARG A 73 -4.52 7.68 -17.28
N THR A 74 -4.95 6.56 -16.72
CA THR A 74 -4.42 5.98 -15.48
C THR A 74 -4.34 4.46 -15.59
N LEU A 75 -3.66 3.82 -14.63
CA LEU A 75 -3.77 2.37 -14.43
C LEU A 75 -4.89 2.04 -13.46
N ILE A 76 -5.65 0.99 -13.75
CA ILE A 76 -6.72 0.50 -12.89
C ILE A 76 -6.15 -0.59 -11.97
N ALA A 77 -6.12 -0.36 -10.67
CA ALA A 77 -5.51 -1.30 -9.72
C ALA A 77 -6.27 -2.65 -9.65
N GLN A 78 -7.60 -2.62 -9.77
CA GLN A 78 -8.43 -3.82 -9.83
C GLN A 78 -8.11 -4.68 -11.06
N LYS A 79 -7.78 -4.06 -12.20
CA LYS A 79 -7.37 -4.79 -13.41
C LYS A 79 -6.02 -5.47 -13.20
N LEU A 80 -5.07 -4.77 -12.59
CA LEU A 80 -3.78 -5.37 -12.20
C LEU A 80 -3.99 -6.61 -11.32
N ILE A 81 -4.83 -6.51 -10.28
CA ILE A 81 -5.14 -7.64 -9.40
C ILE A 81 -5.72 -8.81 -10.19
N HIS A 82 -6.68 -8.54 -11.08
CA HIS A 82 -7.27 -9.56 -11.94
C HIS A 82 -6.23 -10.24 -12.82
N ASP A 83 -5.41 -9.47 -13.53
CA ASP A 83 -4.43 -9.98 -14.49
C ASP A 83 -3.31 -10.79 -13.79
N VAL A 84 -2.86 -10.35 -12.61
CA VAL A 84 -1.90 -11.10 -11.77
C VAL A 84 -2.53 -12.40 -11.24
N TYR A 85 -3.78 -12.37 -10.79
CA TYR A 85 -4.47 -13.56 -10.31
C TYR A 85 -4.56 -14.66 -11.38
N GLN A 86 -4.72 -14.29 -12.66
CA GLN A 86 -4.71 -15.27 -13.77
C GLN A 86 -3.38 -16.02 -13.92
N ARG A 87 -2.27 -15.45 -13.41
CA ARG A 87 -0.94 -16.11 -13.42
C ARG A 87 -0.80 -17.16 -12.32
N ARG A 88 -1.78 -17.28 -11.41
CA ARG A 88 -1.83 -18.24 -10.30
C ARG A 88 -0.60 -18.18 -9.36
N PRO A 89 -0.19 -16.98 -8.89
CA PRO A 89 0.87 -16.91 -7.89
C PRO A 89 0.47 -17.67 -6.62
N GLY A 90 1.45 -18.27 -5.93
CA GLY A 90 1.21 -18.91 -4.64
C GLY A 90 0.84 -17.89 -3.56
N LEU A 91 1.35 -16.66 -3.70
CA LEU A 91 1.01 -15.50 -2.88
C LEU A 91 1.15 -14.23 -3.72
N PHE A 92 0.13 -13.37 -3.71
CA PHE A 92 0.21 -12.02 -4.27
C PHE A 92 0.06 -10.97 -3.17
N ILE A 93 1.04 -10.10 -3.05
CA ILE A 93 1.02 -8.97 -2.13
C ILE A 93 1.01 -7.69 -2.95
N ILE A 94 0.05 -6.83 -2.70
CA ILE A 94 -0.03 -5.49 -3.28
C ILE A 94 -0.02 -4.46 -2.16
N VAL A 95 0.90 -3.50 -2.24
CA VAL A 95 1.07 -2.40 -1.29
C VAL A 95 0.82 -1.09 -2.02
N LEU A 96 -0.21 -0.36 -1.58
CA LEU A 96 -0.57 0.95 -2.10
C LEU A 96 -0.23 2.03 -1.07
N ASP A 97 0.96 2.63 -1.24
CA ASP A 97 1.43 3.78 -0.46
C ASP A 97 1.05 5.08 -1.17
N CYS A 98 -0.25 5.24 -1.40
CA CYS A 98 -0.79 6.36 -2.14
C CYS A 98 -1.21 7.47 -1.18
N CYS A 99 -0.76 8.69 -1.46
CA CYS A 99 -1.31 9.90 -0.87
C CYS A 99 -2.27 10.51 -1.89
N ARG A 100 -3.56 10.68 -1.55
CA ARG A 100 -4.38 11.67 -2.25
C ARG A 100 -5.50 12.25 -1.40
N THR A 101 -5.37 13.56 -1.22
CA THR A 101 -6.42 14.56 -1.31
C THR A 101 -7.28 14.29 -2.54
N GLY A 102 -8.62 14.32 -2.39
CA GLY A 102 -9.53 14.38 -3.54
C GLY A 102 -9.03 15.41 -4.56
N MET A 103 -9.26 15.19 -5.86
CA MET A 103 -8.75 16.03 -6.95
C MET A 103 -8.99 17.54 -6.66
N SER A 104 -7.99 18.23 -6.14
CA SER A 104 -7.95 19.70 -6.00
C SER A 104 -7.39 20.26 -7.31
N ASP A 105 -7.96 21.25 -7.98
CA ASP A 105 -8.67 22.44 -7.49
C ASP A 105 -10.04 22.67 -8.11
N ASP A 106 -10.52 21.73 -8.93
CA ASP A 106 -11.79 21.91 -9.62
C ASP A 106 -12.93 21.13 -8.95
N SER A 107 -12.73 20.39 -7.85
CA SER A 107 -13.84 19.59 -7.31
C SER A 107 -15.06 20.41 -6.86
N SER A 108 -14.93 21.69 -6.51
CA SER A 108 -16.09 22.57 -6.29
C SER A 108 -16.78 22.94 -7.61
N ASN A 109 -16.03 23.24 -8.67
CA ASN A 109 -16.57 23.60 -9.99
C ASN A 109 -17.02 22.37 -10.80
N LEU A 110 -16.29 21.25 -10.79
CA LEU A 110 -16.59 19.98 -11.45
C LEU A 110 -17.78 19.26 -10.80
N LYS A 111 -17.94 19.32 -9.46
CA LYS A 111 -19.16 18.85 -8.78
C LYS A 111 -20.39 19.67 -9.24
N SER A 112 -20.20 20.97 -9.45
CA SER A 112 -21.28 21.89 -9.84
C SER A 112 -21.59 21.90 -11.36
N PHE A 113 -20.60 21.67 -12.22
CA PHE A 113 -20.71 21.77 -13.69
C PHE A 113 -21.17 20.45 -14.36
N PHE A 114 -20.93 19.30 -13.71
CA PHE A 114 -21.32 17.98 -14.25
C PHE A 114 -22.45 17.27 -13.48
N GLY A 115 -23.04 17.91 -12.46
CA GLY A 115 -24.13 17.32 -11.68
C GLY A 115 -23.76 16.01 -10.97
N LEU A 116 -22.47 15.73 -10.76
CA LEU A 116 -22.04 14.55 -10.01
C LEU A 116 -22.20 14.79 -8.51
N THR A 117 -22.88 13.85 -7.85
CA THR A 117 -23.03 13.87 -6.40
C THR A 117 -21.70 13.55 -5.71
N SER A 118 -21.48 14.17 -4.56
CA SER A 118 -20.35 13.90 -3.64
C SER A 118 -20.16 12.43 -3.26
N LYS A 119 -21.11 11.55 -3.61
CA LYS A 119 -21.09 10.12 -3.32
C LYS A 119 -20.16 9.30 -4.23
N ARG A 120 -19.88 9.79 -5.46
CA ARG A 120 -19.08 9.06 -6.47
C ARG A 120 -17.57 9.32 -6.38
N ILE A 121 -17.18 10.44 -5.76
CA ILE A 121 -15.79 10.86 -5.56
C ILE A 121 -15.56 10.93 -4.06
N LYS A 122 -14.73 10.04 -3.54
CA LYS A 122 -14.36 9.97 -2.12
C LYS A 122 -12.87 10.31 -1.98
N ASP A 123 -12.47 10.74 -0.79
CA ASP A 123 -11.04 10.84 -0.44
C ASP A 123 -10.42 9.44 -0.36
N GLY A 124 -9.10 9.27 -0.39
CA GLY A 124 -8.48 7.94 -0.24
C GLY A 124 -8.78 6.93 -1.38
N LEU A 125 -8.60 5.64 -1.07
CA LEU A 125 -8.79 4.53 -2.03
C LEU A 125 -9.94 3.61 -1.63
N ALA A 126 -10.56 3.01 -2.63
CA ALA A 126 -11.63 2.06 -2.47
C ALA A 126 -11.06 0.78 -1.87
N PRO A 127 -11.79 0.11 -0.96
CA PRO A 127 -11.44 -1.24 -0.59
C PRO A 127 -11.63 -2.16 -1.81
N MET A 128 -10.56 -2.77 -2.27
CA MET A 128 -10.59 -3.78 -3.33
C MET A 128 -10.77 -5.17 -2.75
N GLN A 129 -11.54 -6.02 -3.43
CA GLN A 129 -11.64 -7.45 -3.11
C GLN A 129 -10.30 -8.15 -3.37
N ALA A 130 -9.76 -8.85 -2.37
CA ALA A 130 -8.61 -9.71 -2.53
C ALA A 130 -9.08 -11.10 -3.05
N PRO A 131 -8.61 -11.58 -4.21
CA PRO A 131 -8.76 -12.98 -4.61
C PRO A 131 -8.05 -13.93 -3.63
N PRO A 132 -8.29 -15.25 -3.70
CA PRO A 132 -7.53 -16.22 -2.92
C PRO A 132 -6.01 -16.03 -3.09
N SER A 133 -5.26 -16.30 -2.02
CA SER A 133 -3.82 -16.09 -1.92
C SER A 133 -3.38 -14.63 -2.17
N THR A 134 -4.23 -13.65 -1.88
CA THR A 134 -3.90 -12.23 -2.08
C THR A 134 -3.96 -11.43 -0.77
N ILE A 135 -3.01 -10.50 -0.60
CA ILE A 135 -2.98 -9.51 0.47
C ILE A 135 -2.89 -8.12 -0.16
N ILE A 136 -3.81 -7.23 0.23
CA ILE A 136 -3.82 -5.83 -0.20
C ILE A 136 -3.61 -4.95 1.02
N SER A 137 -2.48 -4.24 1.04
CA SER A 137 -2.13 -3.32 2.12
C SER A 137 -2.17 -1.88 1.63
N TYR A 138 -2.93 -1.05 2.33
CA TYR A 138 -3.11 0.37 2.04
C TYR A 138 -2.40 1.17 3.13
N ALA A 139 -1.65 2.20 2.73
CA ALA A 139 -1.02 3.09 3.69
C ALA A 139 -2.03 3.89 4.54
N CYS A 140 -3.29 3.93 4.14
CA CYS A 140 -4.40 4.55 4.85
C CYS A 140 -5.69 3.74 4.79
N ALA A 141 -6.63 4.11 5.65
CA ALA A 141 -7.93 3.50 5.68
C ALA A 141 -8.66 3.85 4.38
N PRO A 142 -9.60 2.99 3.95
CA PRO A 142 -10.45 3.33 2.83
C PRO A 142 -11.13 4.66 3.12
N ASP A 143 -11.30 5.45 2.07
CA ASP A 143 -11.89 6.76 2.15
C ASP A 143 -11.09 7.81 2.98
N GLN A 144 -9.82 7.52 3.34
CA GLN A 144 -8.92 8.42 4.11
C GLN A 144 -7.58 8.69 3.39
N ALA A 145 -7.04 9.89 3.57
CA ALA A 145 -5.76 10.33 3.00
C ALA A 145 -4.56 9.97 3.90
N SER A 146 -3.44 9.57 3.29
CA SER A 146 -2.18 9.35 4.00
C SER A 146 -1.35 10.62 4.13
N LEU A 147 -0.55 10.66 5.21
CA LEU A 147 0.39 11.74 5.43
C LEU A 147 1.56 11.60 4.46
N ALA A 148 1.82 12.67 3.71
CA ALA A 148 3.04 12.78 2.94
C ALA A 148 4.26 12.72 3.89
N GLY A 149 5.39 12.21 3.40
CA GLY A 149 6.64 12.23 4.15
C GLY A 149 6.99 13.65 4.61
N SER A 150 7.43 13.82 5.85
CA SER A 150 7.93 15.12 6.31
C SER A 150 9.14 15.56 5.46
N SER A 151 9.39 16.85 5.33
CA SER A 151 10.59 17.38 4.64
C SER A 151 11.93 16.84 5.18
N LYS A 152 11.91 16.20 6.36
CA LYS A 152 13.06 15.55 7.01
C LYS A 152 13.13 14.03 6.79
N GLN A 153 12.13 13.41 6.17
CA GLN A 153 12.08 11.97 5.85
C GLN A 153 11.88 11.75 4.35
N HIS A 154 12.77 10.95 3.75
CA HIS A 154 12.66 10.57 2.34
C HIS A 154 11.51 9.60 2.03
N ASN A 155 10.93 8.93 3.02
CA ASN A 155 9.84 7.97 2.86
C ASN A 155 8.57 8.47 3.59
N SER A 156 7.40 8.01 3.14
CA SER A 156 6.15 8.13 3.91
C SER A 156 6.29 7.44 5.28
N ALA A 157 5.42 7.79 6.24
CA ALA A 157 5.37 7.11 7.53
C ALA A 157 5.18 5.60 7.35
N TYR A 158 4.24 5.22 6.47
CA TYR A 158 3.93 3.82 6.18
C TYR A 158 5.14 3.05 5.64
N THR A 159 5.77 3.54 4.58
CA THR A 159 6.93 2.87 4.00
C THR A 159 8.12 2.88 4.95
N CYS A 160 8.29 3.92 5.76
CA CYS A 160 9.33 3.93 6.77
C CYS A 160 9.18 2.74 7.75
N PHE A 161 8.00 2.55 8.33
CA PHE A 161 7.80 1.43 9.28
C PHE A 161 7.75 0.07 8.58
N LEU A 162 7.20 -0.01 7.36
CA LEU A 162 7.17 -1.26 6.59
C LEU A 162 8.58 -1.81 6.37
N LEU A 163 9.52 -0.94 6.00
CA LEU A 163 10.93 -1.32 5.79
C LEU A 163 11.61 -1.84 7.07
N SER A 164 11.05 -1.62 8.26
CA SER A 164 11.61 -2.13 9.52
C SER A 164 11.26 -3.60 9.76
N TYR A 165 10.24 -4.10 9.06
CA TYR A 165 9.67 -5.41 9.31
C TYR A 165 9.69 -6.33 8.08
N ILE A 166 9.63 -5.77 6.87
CA ILE A 166 9.50 -6.52 5.61
C ILE A 166 10.66 -7.49 5.35
N VAL A 167 11.84 -7.21 5.93
CA VAL A 167 13.04 -8.03 5.79
C VAL A 167 13.18 -9.12 6.88
N LEU A 168 12.24 -9.18 7.83
CA LEU A 168 12.30 -10.12 8.94
C LEU A 168 11.63 -11.46 8.58
N PRO A 169 12.16 -12.60 9.09
CA PRO A 169 11.62 -13.95 8.86
C PRO A 169 10.35 -14.19 9.70
N MET A 170 9.29 -13.45 9.39
CA MET A 170 8.02 -13.54 10.10
C MET A 170 6.83 -13.55 9.15
N ASP A 171 5.68 -13.98 9.67
CA ASP A 171 4.43 -13.97 8.92
C ASP A 171 4.17 -12.55 8.38
N ILE A 172 3.94 -12.43 7.07
CA ILE A 172 3.70 -11.16 6.37
C ILE A 172 2.50 -10.40 6.95
N LYS A 173 1.51 -11.08 7.50
CA LYS A 173 0.40 -10.43 8.21
C LYS A 173 0.87 -9.74 9.47
N LYS A 174 1.82 -10.34 10.21
CA LYS A 174 2.44 -9.70 11.38
C LYS A 174 3.31 -8.51 10.98
N VAL A 175 3.99 -8.58 9.83
CA VAL A 175 4.73 -7.44 9.26
C VAL A 175 3.79 -6.26 9.05
N PHE A 176 2.66 -6.47 8.38
CA PHE A 176 1.68 -5.40 8.14
C PHE A 176 1.01 -4.91 9.43
N GLN A 177 0.69 -5.81 10.37
CA GLN A 177 0.14 -5.43 11.68
C GLN A 177 1.11 -4.54 12.48
N ARG A 178 2.39 -4.90 12.57
CA ARG A 178 3.40 -4.08 13.25
C ARG A 178 3.61 -2.74 12.57
N THR A 179 3.62 -2.73 11.24
CA THR A 179 3.65 -1.51 10.44
C THR A 179 2.49 -0.59 10.80
N ALA A 180 1.25 -1.12 10.85
CA ALA A 180 0.07 -0.35 11.19
C ALA A 180 0.13 0.26 12.59
N ILE A 181 0.57 -0.51 13.58
CA ILE A 181 0.73 -0.05 14.98
C ILE A 181 1.69 1.14 15.05
N ASP A 182 2.86 1.03 14.41
CA ASP A 182 3.86 2.10 14.49
C ASP A 182 3.48 3.34 13.68
N VAL A 183 2.80 3.16 12.55
CA VAL A 183 2.23 4.28 11.78
C VAL A 183 1.20 5.01 12.62
N GLN A 184 0.23 4.32 13.22
CA GLN A 184 -0.76 4.96 14.09
C GLN A 184 -0.09 5.69 15.26
N LYS A 185 0.88 5.06 15.92
CA LYS A 185 1.60 5.65 17.06
C LYS A 185 2.38 6.91 16.66
N SER A 186 3.11 6.86 15.55
CA SER A 186 3.95 7.97 15.08
C SER A 186 3.14 9.14 14.50
N THR A 187 1.94 8.87 14.01
CA THR A 187 1.00 9.85 13.43
C THR A 187 -0.11 10.26 14.40
N ARG A 188 -0.08 9.78 15.66
CA ARG A 188 -1.10 10.06 16.69
C ARG A 188 -2.52 9.66 16.27
N GLY A 189 -2.63 8.62 15.45
CA GLY A 189 -3.89 8.11 14.93
C GLY A 189 -4.44 8.86 13.72
N GLU A 190 -3.73 9.87 13.19
CA GLU A 190 -4.14 10.55 11.94
C GLU A 190 -4.03 9.64 10.72
N GLN A 191 -3.06 8.73 10.72
CA GLN A 191 -2.89 7.74 9.66
C GLN A 191 -3.19 6.34 10.19
N ILE A 192 -4.19 5.68 9.61
CA ILE A 192 -4.61 4.33 9.97
C ILE A 192 -4.43 3.42 8.76
N PRO A 193 -3.35 2.61 8.67
CA PRO A 193 -3.22 1.66 7.56
C PRO A 193 -4.33 0.62 7.57
N TYR A 194 -4.72 0.16 6.38
CA TYR A 194 -5.77 -0.84 6.20
C TYR A 194 -5.24 -2.05 5.44
N LEU A 195 -5.74 -3.23 5.81
CA LEU A 195 -5.27 -4.50 5.28
C LEU A 195 -6.47 -5.36 4.89
N ASN A 196 -6.52 -5.78 3.63
CA ASN A 196 -7.42 -6.82 3.14
C ASN A 196 -6.62 -8.11 2.91
N VAL A 197 -7.00 -9.18 3.60
CA VAL A 197 -6.29 -10.46 3.57
C VAL A 197 -7.23 -11.55 3.12
N ASN A 198 -6.89 -12.21 2.01
CA ASN A 198 -7.51 -13.46 1.58
C ASN A 198 -6.42 -14.51 1.32
N CYS A 199 -5.69 -14.85 2.38
CA CYS A 199 -4.64 -15.85 2.37
C CYS A 199 -4.72 -16.66 3.67
N TYR A 200 -4.97 -17.96 3.54
CA TYR A 200 -5.12 -18.89 4.66
C TYR A 200 -3.75 -19.41 5.10
N GLY A 201 -3.57 -19.62 6.41
CA GLY A 201 -2.30 -20.11 6.97
C GLY A 201 -1.17 -19.07 6.96
N PRO A 202 -0.03 -19.36 7.61
CA PRO A 202 1.07 -18.42 7.68
C PRO A 202 1.75 -18.26 6.31
N ALA A 203 2.15 -17.02 5.98
CA ALA A 203 2.83 -16.71 4.72
C ALA A 203 4.12 -15.93 5.00
N TYR A 204 5.25 -16.38 4.44
CA TYR A 204 6.56 -15.80 4.67
C TYR A 204 7.16 -15.36 3.33
N ILE A 205 7.73 -14.16 3.28
CA ILE A 205 8.42 -13.64 2.10
C ILE A 205 9.94 -13.60 2.28
N VAL A 206 10.45 -14.05 3.41
CA VAL A 206 11.88 -14.17 3.71
C VAL A 206 12.15 -15.63 3.94
N ASP A 207 13.06 -16.22 3.14
CA ASP A 207 13.44 -17.61 3.33
C ASP A 207 14.33 -17.72 4.55
N ASN A 208 14.22 -18.83 5.27
CA ASN A 208 14.94 -19.04 6.53
C ASN A 208 16.45 -19.31 6.36
N CYS A 209 17.00 -19.03 5.19
CA CYS A 209 18.42 -19.19 4.88
C CYS A 209 19.27 -18.20 5.69
N ILE A 210 20.42 -18.67 6.18
CA ILE A 210 21.35 -17.86 7.01
C ILE A 210 21.79 -16.58 6.28
N GLY A 211 21.96 -16.63 4.95
CA GLY A 211 22.38 -15.48 4.14
C GLY A 211 21.42 -14.28 4.20
N TYR A 212 20.10 -14.52 4.16
CA TYR A 212 19.11 -13.45 4.21
C TYR A 212 19.00 -12.80 5.59
N HIS A 213 19.28 -13.54 6.66
CA HIS A 213 19.28 -13.00 8.02
C HIS A 213 20.38 -11.96 8.23
N ALA A 214 21.61 -12.27 7.82
CA ALA A 214 22.73 -11.34 7.92
C ALA A 214 22.50 -10.10 7.03
N ALA A 215 21.99 -10.31 5.81
CA ALA A 215 21.68 -9.21 4.89
C ALA A 215 20.57 -8.30 5.44
N ALA A 216 19.51 -8.88 6.03
CA ALA A 216 18.43 -8.13 6.68
C ALA A 216 18.93 -7.32 7.88
N GLN A 217 19.80 -7.88 8.72
CA GLN A 217 20.41 -7.15 9.85
C GLN A 217 21.25 -5.96 9.37
N ASN A 218 22.10 -6.17 8.37
CA ASN A 218 22.90 -5.11 7.77
C ASN A 218 22.03 -4.01 7.15
N PHE A 219 20.95 -4.40 6.47
CA PHE A 219 19.97 -3.46 5.91
C PHE A 219 19.36 -2.60 7.02
N LEU A 220 18.89 -3.21 8.11
CA LEU A 220 18.28 -2.49 9.23
C LEU A 220 19.26 -1.55 9.95
N GLN A 221 20.52 -1.95 10.13
CA GLN A 221 21.54 -1.12 10.79
C GLN A 221 21.88 0.15 10.01
N ARG A 222 21.83 0.12 8.68
CA ARG A 222 22.13 1.27 7.82
C ARG A 222 20.96 2.26 7.70
N ARG A 223 19.76 1.86 8.12
CA ARG A 223 18.58 2.71 8.01
C ARG A 223 18.60 3.79 9.07
N ARG A 224 18.21 5.00 8.67
CA ARG A 224 17.83 6.04 9.62
C ARG A 224 16.55 5.59 10.35
N PRO A 225 16.48 5.78 11.68
CA PRO A 225 15.25 5.52 12.42
C PRO A 225 14.07 6.31 11.83
N CYS A 226 12.89 5.71 11.84
CA CYS A 226 11.68 6.43 11.51
C CYS A 226 11.43 7.50 12.58
N GLY A 227 11.44 8.76 12.17
CA GLY A 227 11.19 9.88 13.06
C GLY A 227 9.70 10.01 13.39
N TYR A 228 9.41 10.63 14.54
CA TYR A 228 8.07 11.00 14.94
C TYR A 228 7.58 12.18 14.08
N TYR A 229 6.35 12.12 13.54
CA TYR A 229 5.79 13.20 12.73
C TYR A 229 5.35 14.34 13.66
N PRO A 230 6.04 15.51 13.65
CA PRO A 230 5.74 16.60 14.58
C PRO A 230 4.46 17.33 14.17
N ALA A 231 3.78 17.93 15.15
CA ALA A 231 2.48 18.57 14.96
C ALA A 231 2.45 19.74 13.94
N SER A 232 3.60 20.24 13.53
CA SER A 232 3.75 21.30 12.54
C SER A 232 3.54 20.82 11.10
N ASP A 233 3.85 19.56 10.77
CA ASP A 233 3.59 18.99 9.43
C ASP A 233 2.11 18.54 9.28
N GLN A 234 1.36 18.50 10.39
CA GLN A 234 -0.04 18.07 10.47
C GLN A 234 -1.04 19.12 9.97
N ARG A 235 -0.69 20.42 9.94
CA ARG A 235 -1.64 21.52 9.68
C ARG A 235 -1.96 21.83 8.22
N ARG A 236 -1.32 21.19 7.24
CA ARG A 236 -1.59 21.52 5.83
C ARG A 236 -2.83 20.82 5.26
N HIS A 237 -3.32 19.75 5.89
CA HIS A 237 -4.38 18.90 5.31
C HIS A 237 -5.51 18.49 6.28
N ALA A 238 -5.62 19.10 7.46
CA ALA A 238 -6.72 18.83 8.37
C ALA A 238 -8.02 19.52 7.88
N ILE A 239 -8.99 18.74 7.41
CA ILE A 239 -10.39 19.17 7.30
C ILE A 239 -10.95 19.29 8.73
N PRO A 240 -11.71 20.35 9.08
CA PRO A 240 -12.26 20.49 10.44
C PRO A 240 -13.17 19.31 10.76
N SER A 241 -12.81 18.51 11.76
CA SER A 241 -13.64 17.42 12.24
C SER A 241 -14.79 17.98 13.10
N HIS A 242 -16.01 17.95 12.57
CA HIS A 242 -17.20 17.96 13.40
C HIS A 242 -17.39 16.55 13.99
N GLN A 243 -16.89 16.32 15.20
CA GLN A 243 -17.21 15.12 15.98
C GLN A 243 -18.54 15.32 16.73
N PRO A 244 -19.53 14.42 16.58
CA PRO A 244 -20.57 14.26 17.58
C PRO A 244 -20.00 13.50 18.79
N ARG A 245 -20.22 14.04 19.99
CA ARG A 245 -19.88 13.39 21.27
C ARG A 245 -20.60 12.03 21.39
N ILE A 246 -19.85 10.94 21.48
CA ILE A 246 -20.37 9.62 21.89
C ILE A 246 -19.82 9.30 23.29
N LYS A 247 -20.74 8.98 24.22
CA LYS A 247 -20.46 8.61 25.61
C LYS A 247 -19.93 7.17 25.69
N ASN A 248 -18.95 6.97 26.57
CA ASN A 248 -18.29 5.70 26.87
C ASN A 248 -19.26 4.62 27.37
N SER A 249 -19.09 3.39 26.86
CA SER A 249 -19.41 2.16 27.59
C SER A 249 -18.30 1.14 27.36
N GLN A 250 -17.54 0.83 28.40
CA GLN A 250 -16.45 -0.15 28.44
C GLN A 250 -17.01 -1.56 28.37
N HIS A 251 -16.48 -2.46 27.53
CA HIS A 251 -16.53 -3.91 27.75
C HIS A 251 -15.20 -4.56 27.33
N ARG A 252 -14.63 -5.34 28.26
CA ARG A 252 -13.40 -6.14 28.15
C ARG A 252 -13.70 -7.51 27.54
N TRP A 253 -12.79 -8.05 26.73
CA TRP A 253 -12.59 -9.50 26.58
C TRP A 253 -11.10 -9.83 26.37
N ASN A 254 -10.68 -10.96 26.95
CA ASN A 254 -9.30 -11.39 27.13
C ASN A 254 -9.02 -12.69 26.34
N THR A 255 -7.83 -12.75 25.72
CA THR A 255 -6.91 -13.89 25.52
C THR A 255 -7.23 -15.16 24.67
N GLN A 256 -6.27 -15.42 23.75
CA GLN A 256 -5.46 -16.65 23.51
C GLN A 256 -5.76 -17.68 22.39
N PHE A 257 -4.66 -18.38 22.03
CA PHE A 257 -4.43 -19.53 21.11
C PHE A 257 -4.08 -19.16 19.66
N GLY A 258 -3.11 -19.73 18.93
CA GLY A 258 -2.12 -20.82 19.07
C GLY A 258 -1.62 -21.14 17.63
N MET A 259 -0.32 -21.41 17.39
CA MET A 259 0.26 -21.58 16.03
C MET A 259 0.58 -23.04 15.68
N PRO A 260 0.65 -23.38 14.37
CA PRO A 260 1.78 -24.18 13.87
C PRO A 260 2.40 -23.70 12.54
N LYS A 261 3.52 -24.34 12.19
CA LYS A 261 4.61 -23.95 11.28
C LYS A 261 4.57 -24.60 9.88
N ASN A 262 5.43 -24.05 9.00
CA ASN A 262 6.10 -24.61 7.80
C ASN A 262 5.43 -24.36 6.44
N TYR A 263 6.15 -23.72 5.51
CA TYR A 263 6.20 -24.05 4.07
C TYR A 263 7.47 -23.48 3.39
N HIS A 264 7.98 -24.23 2.41
CA HIS A 264 9.24 -24.08 1.69
C HIS A 264 9.19 -23.09 0.51
N SER A 265 10.40 -22.66 0.11
CA SER A 265 10.82 -21.69 -0.90
C SER A 265 10.03 -21.65 -2.21
N SER A 266 9.66 -20.44 -2.64
CA SER A 266 9.11 -20.14 -3.97
C SER A 266 9.83 -18.92 -4.55
N ASN A 267 9.98 -18.88 -5.88
CA ASN A 267 10.65 -17.78 -6.57
C ASN A 267 9.86 -16.47 -6.42
N LYS A 268 10.61 -15.37 -6.36
CA LYS A 268 10.15 -14.04 -5.96
C LYS A 268 10.35 -13.07 -7.10
N ILE A 269 9.26 -12.56 -7.66
CA ILE A 269 9.29 -11.62 -8.79
C ILE A 269 8.45 -10.39 -8.41
N MET A 270 9.00 -9.19 -8.63
CA MET A 270 8.35 -7.92 -8.31
C MET A 270 8.41 -6.90 -9.46
N LEU A 271 7.31 -6.14 -9.61
CA LEU A 271 7.33 -4.75 -10.04
C LEU A 271 6.89 -3.75 -8.95
N PRO A 272 7.69 -2.71 -8.66
CA PRO A 272 7.26 -1.47 -8.03
C PRO A 272 6.73 -0.42 -9.03
#